data_AF-A0A8T0W6H1-F1
#
_entry.id   AF-A0A8T0W6H1-F1
#
_cell.length_a   1.000
_cell.length_b   1.000
_cell.length_c   1.000
_cell.angle_alpha   90.00
_cell.angle_beta   90.00
_cell.angle_gamma   90.00
#
_symmetry.space_group_name_H-M   'P 1'
#
loop_
_entity.id
_entity.type
_entity.pdbx_description
1 polymer ?
#
loop_
_entity_poly.entity_id
_entity_poly.type
_entity_poly.pdbx_seq_one_letter_code
_entity_poly.pdbx_strand_id
1 'polypeptide(L)'
;MVLSLRNLPMLAQGGVMATHDEETRKFFKHSSVICVLSPRYASNKLSIFKQQVVGTLFTHHQKCVLVDTQAWGNKRKVTAFIGGLDLCDGRYDTPEHRLFKDLDTVFENDYHNPTFSAGAKGPRQPWHDLHCRIDGPAAYDVLKNFEQRWRKATKWRDRFRSVSHWKDDALIKLERISWILSPSRNVPNDHPTLWVSKEDDPENWHVQVFRSIDSGSLKGFPSDSKEASKLNLVCRKNLVIDKSIHTAYVRAIRSAQHFIYIENQYFLGSSYAWPSYVNSGADNLIPIELALKIASKIRAGERFAVYVVIPMWPEGVPTAASVQEILFFQAQTMEMMYKIIADELKAMDIKDLHPQDYLNFFCLGNREEPTSNGSLESEKSSDKSAAALATKYRRFMIYVHAKGMIVDDEYVILGSANINQRSLAGSRDTEIAMGAYQPHYAWSTKNRHPHGQVYGYRTSLWAEHLGMVDDRFKDPTSLDCVRFVNQIAEENWQRFTAEEMRTLQGHLLKYPVKVEDDGKIVSLPDQECFPDVGGKILGAPTSLPDSLTM
;
A
#
# COMPACT_ATOMS: atom_id res chain seq x y z
N MET A 1 -14.99 17.42 4.70
CA MET A 1 -13.94 16.46 5.11
C MET A 1 -14.55 15.35 5.93
N VAL A 2 -14.23 14.08 5.65
CA VAL A 2 -14.65 12.93 6.46
C VAL A 2 -13.41 12.29 7.03
N LEU A 3 -13.25 12.36 8.35
CA LEU A 3 -12.17 11.71 9.06
C LEU A 3 -12.63 10.31 9.49
N SER A 4 -11.72 9.35 9.48
CA SER A 4 -11.96 8.11 10.22
C SER A 4 -12.11 8.46 11.71
N LEU A 5 -12.89 7.69 12.46
CA LEU A 5 -12.85 7.75 13.93
C LEU A 5 -12.37 6.40 14.42
N ARG A 6 -11.21 6.37 15.07
CA ARG A 6 -10.61 5.12 15.59
C ARG A 6 -10.73 5.09 17.12
N ASN A 7 -11.36 4.03 17.66
CA ASN A 7 -11.44 3.75 19.10
C ASN A 7 -10.72 2.43 19.40
N LEU A 8 -9.37 2.42 19.44
CA LEU A 8 -8.57 1.25 19.82
C LEU A 8 -7.47 1.58 20.84
N PRO A 9 -7.76 1.48 22.14
CA PRO A 9 -6.75 1.65 23.19
C PRO A 9 -5.62 0.59 23.15
N MET A 10 -5.90 -0.64 22.71
CA MET A 10 -4.93 -1.76 22.79
C MET A 10 -3.82 -1.74 21.75
N LEU A 11 -4.04 -1.19 20.56
CA LEU A 11 -3.00 -1.10 19.51
C LEU A 11 -2.26 0.25 19.53
N ALA A 12 -2.81 1.26 20.21
CA ALA A 12 -2.15 2.54 20.43
C ALA A 12 -0.91 2.44 21.33
N GLN A 13 -0.84 1.43 22.22
CA GLN A 13 0.30 1.23 23.14
C GLN A 13 1.60 0.76 22.46
N GLY A 14 1.59 0.41 21.17
CA GLY A 14 2.76 -0.12 20.43
C GLY A 14 3.23 0.73 19.25
N GLY A 15 2.76 1.98 19.11
CA GLY A 15 3.12 2.88 18.00
C GLY A 15 2.39 2.59 16.68
N VAL A 16 1.56 1.55 16.61
CA VAL A 16 0.90 1.08 15.38
C VAL A 16 -0.25 2.00 14.93
N MET A 17 -0.75 2.91 15.79
CA MET A 17 -1.87 3.79 15.45
C MET A 17 -1.92 5.09 16.28
N ALA A 18 -1.05 6.06 15.97
CA ALA A 18 -1.22 7.45 16.40
C ALA A 18 -2.03 8.21 15.33
N THR A 19 -3.22 8.70 15.67
CA THR A 19 -4.07 9.49 14.74
C THR A 19 -4.62 10.72 15.44
N HIS A 20 -4.73 11.83 14.71
CA HIS A 20 -5.17 13.13 15.23
C HIS A 20 -6.66 13.45 14.99
N ASP A 21 -7.49 12.43 14.72
CA ASP A 21 -8.89 12.59 14.24
C ASP A 21 -9.73 13.57 15.10
N GLU A 22 -9.70 13.42 16.43
CA GLU A 22 -10.46 14.27 17.35
C GLU A 22 -9.88 15.69 17.47
N GLU A 23 -8.55 15.83 17.40
CA GLU A 23 -7.89 17.13 17.41
C GLU A 23 -8.21 17.91 16.14
N THR A 24 -8.17 17.25 14.98
CA THR A 24 -8.56 17.84 13.69
C THR A 24 -10.05 18.22 13.70
N ARG A 25 -10.94 17.41 14.27
CA ARG A 25 -12.36 17.80 14.43
C ARG A 25 -12.49 19.05 15.31
N LYS A 26 -11.78 19.10 16.44
CA LYS A 26 -11.80 20.26 17.35
C LYS A 26 -11.29 21.52 16.64
N PHE A 27 -10.20 21.41 15.87
CA PHE A 27 -9.63 22.49 15.08
C PHE A 27 -10.67 23.12 14.13
N PHE A 28 -11.43 22.30 13.39
CA PHE A 28 -12.43 22.81 12.45
C PHE A 28 -13.80 23.15 13.06
N LYS A 29 -14.04 22.86 14.35
CA LYS A 29 -15.37 22.95 15.00
C LYS A 29 -16.06 24.31 14.83
N HIS A 30 -15.28 25.39 14.77
CA HIS A 30 -15.78 26.77 14.67
C HIS A 30 -15.43 27.44 13.32
N SER A 31 -15.03 26.65 12.33
CA SER A 31 -14.73 27.11 10.96
C SER A 31 -15.89 26.82 9.99
N SER A 32 -15.78 27.28 8.75
CA SER A 32 -16.68 26.89 7.65
C SER A 32 -16.45 25.46 7.15
N VAL A 33 -15.36 24.80 7.55
CA VAL A 33 -15.04 23.43 7.15
C VAL A 33 -15.95 22.45 7.87
N ILE A 34 -16.75 21.70 7.10
CA ILE A 34 -17.56 20.61 7.66
C ILE A 34 -16.68 19.38 7.84
N CYS A 35 -16.22 19.18 9.07
CA CYS A 35 -15.50 17.99 9.51
C CYS A 35 -16.46 16.98 10.17
N VAL A 36 -16.45 15.73 9.68
CA VAL A 36 -17.27 14.64 10.21
C VAL A 36 -16.37 13.48 10.59
N LEU A 37 -16.44 13.07 11.86
CA LEU A 37 -15.89 11.80 12.33
C LEU A 37 -16.78 10.66 11.86
N SER A 38 -16.19 9.72 11.15
CA SER A 38 -16.87 8.54 10.59
C SER A 38 -16.27 7.29 11.22
N PRO A 39 -16.92 6.72 12.25
CA PRO A 39 -16.49 5.43 12.77
C PRO A 39 -16.85 4.32 11.78
N ARG A 40 -16.13 3.20 11.87
CA ARG A 40 -16.39 2.05 11.01
C ARG A 40 -17.63 1.29 11.51
N TYR A 41 -18.80 1.61 10.95
CA TYR A 41 -20.02 0.91 11.32
C TYR A 41 -20.10 -0.47 10.65
N ALA A 42 -20.28 -1.52 11.44
CA ALA A 42 -20.87 -2.75 10.92
C ALA A 42 -22.26 -2.46 10.34
N SER A 43 -22.67 -3.24 9.35
CA SER A 43 -24.07 -3.27 8.93
C SER A 43 -24.97 -3.62 10.12
N ASN A 44 -26.05 -2.85 10.30
CA ASN A 44 -27.10 -3.10 11.29
C ASN A 44 -27.79 -4.47 11.10
N LYS A 45 -27.49 -5.18 10.01
CA LYS A 45 -27.98 -6.54 9.73
C LYS A 45 -27.07 -7.65 10.29
N LEU A 46 -25.95 -7.30 10.93
CA LEU A 46 -25.06 -8.24 11.64
C LEU A 46 -25.46 -8.37 13.12
N SER A 47 -25.02 -9.43 13.82
CA SER A 47 -25.24 -9.59 15.26
C SER A 47 -24.54 -8.49 16.07
N ILE A 48 -25.07 -8.14 17.25
CA ILE A 48 -24.55 -7.08 18.12
C ILE A 48 -23.04 -7.27 18.43
N PHE A 49 -22.63 -8.51 18.73
CA PHE A 49 -21.22 -8.85 18.95
C PHE A 49 -20.33 -8.51 17.74
N LYS A 50 -20.77 -8.86 16.52
CA LYS A 50 -20.05 -8.52 15.29
C LYS A 50 -20.07 -7.02 15.01
N GLN A 51 -21.13 -6.32 15.41
CA GLN A 51 -21.18 -4.87 15.28
C GLN A 51 -20.15 -4.18 16.17
N GLN A 52 -20.00 -4.65 17.40
CA GLN A 52 -18.99 -4.16 18.33
C GLN A 52 -17.57 -4.45 17.83
N VAL A 53 -17.30 -5.65 17.32
CA VAL A 53 -16.00 -6.03 16.74
C VAL A 53 -15.63 -5.15 15.54
N VAL A 54 -16.54 -4.90 14.59
CA VAL A 54 -16.23 -4.04 13.42
C VAL A 54 -16.03 -2.58 13.83
N GLY A 55 -16.84 -2.09 14.77
CA GLY A 55 -16.77 -0.72 15.27
C GLY A 55 -15.53 -0.41 16.10
N THR A 56 -14.90 -1.43 16.67
CA THR A 56 -13.62 -1.28 17.37
C THR A 56 -12.44 -1.63 16.48
N LEU A 57 -12.44 -2.74 15.74
CA LEU A 57 -11.21 -3.29 15.14
C LEU A 57 -10.81 -2.72 13.77
N PHE A 58 -11.74 -2.19 12.97
CA PHE A 58 -11.49 -1.83 11.57
C PHE A 58 -11.59 -0.32 11.34
N THR A 59 -10.94 0.16 10.28
CA THR A 59 -10.79 1.59 10.00
C THR A 59 -11.38 2.00 8.65
N HIS A 60 -11.60 3.31 8.48
CA HIS A 60 -11.73 3.88 7.16
C HIS A 60 -10.34 4.27 6.65
N HIS A 61 -9.79 3.48 5.74
CA HIS A 61 -8.39 3.59 5.33
C HIS A 61 -8.17 4.27 3.96
N GLN A 62 -9.26 4.71 3.31
CA GLN A 62 -9.22 5.49 2.07
C GLN A 62 -8.59 6.88 2.29
N LYS A 63 -7.51 7.18 1.56
CA LYS A 63 -6.95 8.53 1.42
C LYS A 63 -7.45 9.15 0.13
N CYS A 64 -8.12 10.29 0.22
CA CYS A 64 -8.82 10.88 -0.92
C CYS A 64 -8.91 12.40 -0.80
N VAL A 65 -8.52 13.11 -1.86
CA VAL A 65 -8.79 14.54 -2.04
C VAL A 65 -9.59 14.72 -3.33
N LEU A 66 -10.66 15.53 -3.26
CA LEU A 66 -11.52 15.86 -4.40
C LEU A 66 -11.63 17.38 -4.48
N VAL A 67 -11.30 17.94 -5.63
CA VAL A 67 -11.32 19.38 -5.88
C VAL A 67 -11.86 19.66 -7.28
N ASP A 68 -12.47 20.83 -7.46
CA ASP A 68 -12.77 21.34 -8.78
C ASP A 68 -11.56 22.09 -9.35
N THR A 69 -11.11 21.70 -10.53
CA THR A 69 -9.95 22.30 -11.23
C THR A 69 -10.39 22.91 -12.55
N GLN A 70 -9.49 23.69 -13.14
CA GLN A 70 -9.72 24.31 -14.44
C GLN A 70 -9.92 23.25 -15.53
N ALA A 71 -10.99 23.38 -16.32
CA ALA A 71 -11.22 22.62 -17.54
C ALA A 71 -11.00 23.52 -18.77
N TRP A 72 -11.30 23.02 -19.97
CA TRP A 72 -11.21 23.82 -21.19
C TRP A 72 -12.14 25.06 -21.16
N GLY A 73 -11.63 26.21 -21.60
CA GLY A 73 -12.35 27.48 -21.59
C GLY A 73 -12.63 27.98 -20.17
N ASN A 74 -13.84 28.49 -19.92
CA ASN A 74 -14.25 29.00 -18.59
C ASN A 74 -14.97 27.95 -17.73
N LYS A 75 -14.83 26.66 -18.07
CA LYS A 75 -15.46 25.56 -17.33
C LYS A 75 -14.51 24.99 -16.28
N ARG A 76 -15.08 24.27 -15.32
CA ARG A 76 -14.35 23.50 -14.31
C ARG A 76 -14.65 22.01 -14.44
N LYS A 77 -13.81 21.17 -13.87
CA LYS A 77 -13.96 19.70 -13.82
C LYS A 77 -13.62 19.19 -12.43
N VAL A 78 -14.02 17.97 -12.12
CA VAL A 78 -13.57 17.29 -10.89
C VAL A 78 -12.21 16.64 -11.14
N THR A 79 -11.28 16.84 -10.23
CA THR A 79 -10.00 16.12 -10.15
C THR A 79 -9.94 15.40 -8.82
N ALA A 80 -9.51 14.14 -8.84
CA ALA A 80 -9.39 13.31 -7.66
C ALA A 80 -7.92 12.95 -7.39
N PHE A 81 -7.58 12.76 -6.13
CA PHE A 81 -6.30 12.22 -5.69
C PHE A 81 -6.57 11.05 -4.75
N ILE A 82 -5.94 9.90 -5.01
CA ILE A 82 -6.00 8.70 -4.17
C ILE A 82 -4.63 8.02 -4.12
N GLY A 83 -4.35 7.29 -3.05
CA GLY A 83 -3.08 6.59 -2.87
C GLY A 83 -2.85 6.16 -1.43
N GLY A 84 -1.58 6.05 -1.04
CA GLY A 84 -1.14 5.70 0.32
C GLY A 84 -0.92 6.91 1.24
N LEU A 85 -0.65 8.11 0.69
CA LEU A 85 -0.40 9.31 1.50
C LEU A 85 -1.66 9.89 2.14
N ASP A 86 -1.68 9.90 3.48
CA ASP A 86 -2.59 10.72 4.29
C ASP A 86 -2.04 12.16 4.41
N LEU A 87 -2.93 13.14 4.59
CA LEU A 87 -2.54 14.52 4.92
C LEU A 87 -2.33 14.66 6.43
N CYS A 88 -1.23 14.09 6.94
CA CYS A 88 -0.84 14.12 8.34
C CYS A 88 0.68 14.11 8.50
N ASP A 89 1.12 14.18 9.75
CA ASP A 89 2.51 14.19 10.19
C ASP A 89 3.33 12.99 9.68
N GLY A 90 4.61 13.20 9.41
CA GLY A 90 5.59 12.20 9.01
C GLY A 90 5.50 11.72 7.56
N ARG A 91 4.56 12.25 6.75
CA ARG A 91 4.33 11.81 5.36
C ARG A 91 5.12 12.61 4.35
N TYR A 92 5.55 13.82 4.70
CA TYR A 92 6.36 14.63 3.80
C TYR A 92 7.76 14.02 3.69
N ASP A 93 8.18 13.73 2.46
CA ASP A 93 9.51 13.23 2.16
C ASP A 93 9.88 13.49 0.71
N THR A 94 11.13 13.21 0.37
CA THR A 94 11.66 13.22 -0.99
C THR A 94 12.42 11.91 -1.24
N PRO A 95 12.72 11.55 -2.50
CA PRO A 95 13.52 10.35 -2.82
C PRO A 95 14.90 10.28 -2.16
N GLU A 96 15.40 11.37 -1.58
CA GLU A 96 16.65 11.36 -0.79
C GLU A 96 16.51 10.68 0.58
N HIS A 97 15.29 10.56 1.09
CA HIS A 97 14.94 9.85 2.32
C HIS A 97 15.87 10.12 3.51
N ARG A 98 16.07 11.42 3.78
CA ARG A 98 17.05 11.91 4.77
C ARG A 98 16.73 11.38 6.16
N LEU A 99 17.74 10.87 6.87
CA LEU A 99 17.65 10.36 8.24
C LEU A 99 17.93 11.45 9.29
N PHE A 100 18.98 12.24 9.06
CA PHE A 100 19.47 13.23 10.03
C PHE A 100 19.72 14.61 9.43
N LYS A 101 19.79 14.71 8.10
CA LYS A 101 19.88 16.01 7.42
C LYS A 101 18.52 16.72 7.49
N ASP A 102 18.58 18.04 7.66
CA ASP A 102 17.41 18.95 7.63
C ASP A 102 16.36 18.71 8.73
N LEU A 103 16.76 18.05 9.82
CA LEU A 103 15.90 17.88 11.00
C LEU A 103 15.52 19.20 11.67
N ASP A 104 16.32 20.24 11.49
CA ASP A 104 16.12 21.61 11.99
C ASP A 104 15.51 22.55 10.94
N THR A 105 15.18 22.04 9.75
CA THR A 105 14.55 22.84 8.68
C THR A 105 13.20 22.23 8.27
N VAL A 106 13.15 21.45 7.19
CA VAL A 106 11.90 20.92 6.64
C VAL A 106 11.22 19.91 7.56
N PHE A 107 11.95 19.28 8.47
CA PHE A 107 11.42 18.28 9.41
C PHE A 107 11.32 18.79 10.87
N GLU A 108 11.64 20.06 11.17
CA GLU A 108 11.68 20.57 12.56
C GLU A 108 10.36 20.31 13.33
N ASN A 109 9.23 20.46 12.64
CA ASN A 109 7.90 20.26 13.20
C ASN A 109 7.18 19.03 12.62
N ASP A 110 7.92 18.15 11.93
CA ASP A 110 7.40 16.95 11.27
C ASP A 110 8.32 15.73 11.50
N TYR A 111 9.07 15.72 12.61
CA TYR A 111 9.88 14.58 12.99
C TYR A 111 8.97 13.40 13.38
N HIS A 112 9.08 12.31 12.62
CA HIS A 112 8.30 11.09 12.85
C HIS A 112 9.21 9.88 12.98
N ASN A 113 9.13 9.17 14.11
CA ASN A 113 9.69 7.82 14.24
C ASN A 113 9.03 7.07 15.41
N PRO A 114 8.04 6.20 15.15
CA PRO A 114 7.31 5.47 16.19
C PRO A 114 8.03 4.20 16.67
N THR A 115 9.22 3.90 16.16
CA THR A 115 10.06 2.79 16.64
C THR A 115 10.70 3.11 17.99
N PHE A 116 10.93 4.39 18.28
CA PHE A 116 11.58 4.86 19.49
C PHE A 116 10.60 5.54 20.43
N SER A 117 10.97 5.66 21.70
CA SER A 117 10.21 6.44 22.68
C SER A 117 10.14 7.91 22.26
N ALA A 118 9.01 8.56 22.54
CA ALA A 118 8.83 9.99 22.29
C ALA A 118 9.98 10.83 22.88
N GLY A 119 10.53 11.75 22.09
CA GLY A 119 11.65 12.61 22.49
C GLY A 119 13.06 11.99 22.31
N ALA A 120 13.17 10.74 21.84
CA ALA A 120 14.46 10.16 21.51
C ALA A 120 15.13 10.88 20.32
N LYS A 121 16.42 11.19 20.45
CA LYS A 121 17.25 11.74 19.36
C LYS A 121 17.78 10.60 18.48
N GLY A 122 16.88 10.01 17.68
CA GLY A 122 17.19 9.00 16.68
C GLY A 122 17.25 9.58 15.26
N PRO A 123 17.50 8.76 14.23
CA PRO A 123 17.09 9.11 12.88
C PRO A 123 15.57 9.27 12.84
N ARG A 124 15.06 10.23 12.05
CA ARG A 124 13.65 10.16 11.66
C ARG A 124 13.42 8.88 10.85
N GLN A 125 12.17 8.45 10.71
CA GLN A 125 11.79 7.38 9.81
C GLN A 125 11.39 7.98 8.46
N PRO A 126 12.17 7.77 7.38
CA PRO A 126 11.75 8.16 6.04
C PRO A 126 10.49 7.46 5.57
N TRP A 127 9.76 8.11 4.67
CA TRP A 127 8.44 7.70 4.21
C TRP A 127 8.44 7.56 2.69
N HIS A 128 8.49 6.32 2.21
CA HIS A 128 8.34 5.98 0.80
C HIS A 128 6.89 5.57 0.52
N ASP A 129 6.23 6.23 -0.44
CA ASP A 129 4.82 6.01 -0.72
C ASP A 129 4.44 6.39 -2.16
N LEU A 130 3.25 5.95 -2.59
CA LEU A 130 2.72 6.15 -3.93
C LEU A 130 1.37 6.86 -3.87
N HIS A 131 1.17 7.84 -4.74
CA HIS A 131 -0.10 8.56 -4.88
C HIS A 131 -0.36 8.90 -6.35
N CYS A 132 -1.64 9.06 -6.72
CA CYS A 132 -2.00 9.41 -8.08
C CYS A 132 -3.01 10.57 -8.12
N ARG A 133 -2.98 11.30 -9.24
CA ARG A 133 -4.03 12.25 -9.65
C ARG A 133 -4.85 11.61 -10.77
N ILE A 134 -6.16 11.71 -10.67
CA ILE A 134 -7.11 11.21 -11.65
C ILE A 134 -7.91 12.39 -12.22
N ASP A 135 -7.85 12.52 -13.54
CA ASP A 135 -8.67 13.43 -14.33
C ASP A 135 -9.60 12.61 -15.25
N GLY A 136 -10.72 13.20 -15.68
CA GLY A 136 -11.67 12.57 -16.60
C GLY A 136 -12.77 11.75 -15.88
N PRO A 137 -13.46 10.85 -16.60
CA PRO A 137 -14.61 10.10 -16.08
C PRO A 137 -14.38 9.40 -14.73
N ALA A 138 -13.20 8.81 -14.53
CA ALA A 138 -12.87 8.07 -13.31
C ALA A 138 -12.82 8.97 -12.05
N ALA A 139 -12.57 10.27 -12.19
CA ALA A 139 -12.62 11.21 -11.06
C ALA A 139 -14.04 11.31 -10.46
N TYR A 140 -15.08 11.16 -11.28
CA TYR A 140 -16.46 11.17 -10.84
C TYR A 140 -16.87 9.86 -10.15
N ASP A 141 -16.19 8.75 -10.43
CA ASP A 141 -16.37 7.51 -9.66
C ASP A 141 -15.81 7.63 -8.24
N VAL A 142 -14.66 8.31 -8.08
CA VAL A 142 -14.11 8.66 -6.77
C VAL A 142 -15.05 9.61 -6.02
N LEU A 143 -15.61 10.62 -6.70
CA LEU A 143 -16.64 11.50 -6.13
C LEU A 143 -17.87 10.71 -5.67
N LYS A 144 -18.39 9.82 -6.52
CA LYS A 144 -19.52 8.96 -6.18
C LYS A 144 -19.25 8.12 -4.93
N ASN A 145 -18.05 7.56 -4.80
CA ASN A 145 -17.63 6.88 -3.58
C ASN A 145 -17.70 7.81 -2.35
N PHE A 146 -17.16 9.03 -2.44
CA PHE A 146 -17.22 10.01 -1.35
C PHE A 146 -18.67 10.34 -0.97
N GLU A 147 -19.53 10.64 -1.95
CA GLU A 147 -20.94 10.97 -1.68
C GLU A 147 -21.70 9.82 -1.02
N GLN A 148 -21.49 8.59 -1.49
CA GLN A 148 -22.12 7.40 -0.92
C GLN A 148 -21.74 7.20 0.55
N ARG A 149 -20.46 7.45 0.89
CA ARG A 149 -19.96 7.41 2.27
C ARG A 149 -20.47 8.58 3.11
N TRP A 150 -20.47 9.80 2.56
CA TRP A 150 -20.98 11.00 3.23
C TRP A 150 -22.44 10.81 3.67
N ARG A 151 -23.31 10.41 2.74
CA ARG A 151 -24.74 10.16 3.02
C ARG A 151 -24.96 9.09 4.10
N LYS A 152 -24.00 8.19 4.31
CA LYS A 152 -24.02 7.19 5.38
C LYS A 152 -23.57 7.79 6.71
N ALA A 153 -22.44 8.50 6.72
CA ALA A 153 -21.86 9.11 7.91
C ALA A 153 -22.76 10.19 8.54
N THR A 154 -23.50 10.96 7.73
CA THR A 154 -24.36 12.05 8.24
C THR A 154 -25.78 11.62 8.63
N LYS A 155 -26.16 10.34 8.46
CA LYS A 155 -27.54 9.84 8.64
C LYS A 155 -28.18 10.20 9.99
N TRP A 156 -27.40 10.27 11.07
CA TRP A 156 -27.91 10.62 12.41
C TRP A 156 -28.03 12.12 12.62
N ARG A 157 -27.14 12.91 12.02
CA ARG A 157 -27.20 14.38 12.06
C ARG A 157 -28.50 14.92 11.46
N ASP A 158 -29.01 14.25 10.42
CA ASP A 158 -30.24 14.63 9.73
C ASP A 158 -31.51 14.32 10.55
N ARG A 159 -31.47 13.37 11.49
CA ARG A 159 -32.64 12.98 12.31
C ARG A 159 -32.94 13.95 13.46
N PHE A 160 -31.96 14.70 13.92
CA PHE A 160 -32.10 15.65 15.05
C PHE A 160 -32.28 17.11 14.60
N ARG A 161 -32.31 17.40 13.29
CA ARG A 161 -32.45 18.76 12.71
C ARG A 161 -33.75 18.94 11.92
N SER A 162 -34.89 18.44 12.42
CA SER A 162 -36.15 18.45 11.66
C SER A 162 -36.84 19.83 11.49
N VAL A 163 -36.20 20.95 11.85
CA VAL A 163 -36.87 22.28 11.89
C VAL A 163 -36.07 23.41 11.22
N SER A 164 -35.20 23.11 10.24
CA SER A 164 -34.70 24.17 9.35
C SER A 164 -34.90 23.78 7.88
N HIS A 165 -35.60 24.64 7.14
CA HIS A 165 -35.87 24.52 5.71
C HIS A 165 -34.61 24.58 4.81
N TRP A 166 -33.42 24.73 5.40
CA TRP A 166 -32.12 24.70 4.73
C TRP A 166 -31.65 23.26 4.56
N LYS A 167 -32.35 22.49 3.72
CA LYS A 167 -31.95 21.13 3.34
C LYS A 167 -30.69 21.18 2.46
N ASP A 168 -29.69 20.36 2.81
CA ASP A 168 -28.79 19.70 1.85
C ASP A 168 -27.59 20.48 1.26
N ASP A 169 -26.99 21.45 1.98
CA ASP A 169 -25.93 22.32 1.41
C ASP A 169 -24.49 21.74 1.48
N ALA A 170 -24.29 20.58 2.12
CA ALA A 170 -22.94 20.04 2.31
C ALA A 170 -22.41 19.22 1.12
N LEU A 171 -23.31 18.61 0.33
CA LEU A 171 -22.96 17.92 -0.92
C LEU A 171 -23.45 18.75 -2.11
N ILE A 172 -22.51 19.30 -2.85
CA ILE A 172 -22.80 20.11 -4.03
C ILE A 172 -23.44 19.23 -5.11
N LYS A 173 -24.59 19.65 -5.63
CA LYS A 173 -25.27 18.97 -6.75
C LYS A 173 -24.67 19.45 -8.08
N LEU A 174 -23.56 18.84 -8.50
CA LEU A 174 -22.79 19.27 -9.67
C LEU A 174 -23.64 19.38 -10.95
N GLU A 175 -24.62 18.50 -11.14
CA GLU A 175 -25.57 18.54 -12.28
C GLU A 175 -26.36 19.86 -12.39
N ARG A 176 -26.42 20.67 -11.32
CA ARG A 176 -27.10 21.96 -11.28
C ARG A 176 -26.17 23.14 -11.59
N ILE A 177 -24.87 22.89 -11.74
CA ILE A 177 -23.85 23.92 -11.93
C ILE A 177 -23.34 23.82 -13.36
N SER A 178 -23.88 24.65 -14.25
CA SER A 178 -23.64 24.58 -15.70
C SER A 178 -22.18 24.81 -16.12
N TRP A 179 -21.38 25.48 -15.28
CA TRP A 179 -19.95 25.70 -15.53
C TRP A 179 -19.04 24.59 -14.99
N ILE A 180 -19.56 23.58 -14.30
CA ILE A 180 -18.81 22.38 -13.91
C ILE A 180 -19.21 21.23 -14.85
N LEU A 181 -18.26 20.75 -15.65
CA LEU A 181 -18.43 19.52 -16.42
C LEU A 181 -18.73 18.39 -15.45
N SER A 182 -19.82 17.67 -15.64
CA SER A 182 -20.18 16.53 -14.80
C SER A 182 -21.15 15.60 -15.51
N PRO A 183 -21.18 14.31 -15.13
CA PRO A 183 -22.23 13.39 -15.56
C PRO A 183 -23.61 13.92 -15.15
N SER A 184 -24.60 13.71 -16.00
CA SER A 184 -26.00 14.10 -15.78
C SER A 184 -26.94 13.11 -16.48
N ARG A 185 -28.26 13.33 -16.37
CA ARG A 185 -29.25 12.50 -17.07
C ARG A 185 -29.01 12.41 -18.59
N ASN A 186 -28.47 13.46 -19.20
CA ASN A 186 -28.22 13.54 -20.65
C ASN A 186 -26.74 13.37 -21.01
N VAL A 187 -25.84 13.29 -20.03
CA VAL A 187 -24.38 13.18 -20.22
C VAL A 187 -23.92 11.97 -19.41
N PRO A 188 -23.77 10.78 -20.01
CA PRO A 188 -23.28 9.61 -19.29
C PRO A 188 -21.83 9.82 -18.81
N ASN A 189 -21.38 9.00 -17.85
CA ASN A 189 -20.07 9.18 -17.21
C ASN A 189 -18.91 9.10 -18.21
N ASP A 190 -19.05 8.27 -19.24
CA ASP A 190 -18.09 8.04 -20.32
C ASP A 190 -18.26 8.98 -21.51
N HIS A 191 -19.08 10.04 -21.39
CA HIS A 191 -19.32 10.95 -22.51
C HIS A 191 -18.04 11.69 -22.93
N PRO A 192 -17.75 11.85 -24.24
CA PRO A 192 -16.51 12.47 -24.74
C PRO A 192 -16.21 13.88 -24.23
N THR A 193 -17.23 14.63 -23.82
CA THR A 193 -17.05 15.97 -23.22
C THR A 193 -16.39 15.95 -21.84
N LEU A 194 -16.32 14.77 -21.20
CA LEU A 194 -15.68 14.56 -19.90
C LEU A 194 -14.26 13.98 -20.06
N TRP A 195 -13.87 13.59 -21.26
CA TRP A 195 -12.55 13.00 -21.51
C TRP A 195 -11.45 14.06 -21.37
N VAL A 196 -10.27 13.59 -20.95
CA VAL A 196 -9.08 14.42 -20.84
C VAL A 196 -8.43 14.61 -22.21
N SER A 197 -8.35 13.52 -22.97
CA SER A 197 -7.84 13.46 -24.33
C SER A 197 -8.75 12.57 -25.19
N LYS A 198 -8.51 12.56 -26.51
CA LYS A 198 -9.26 11.70 -27.43
C LYS A 198 -8.70 10.27 -27.40
N GLU A 199 -9.49 9.30 -27.86
CA GLU A 199 -9.06 7.90 -27.93
C GLU A 199 -7.82 7.66 -28.80
N ASP A 200 -7.63 8.46 -29.86
CA ASP A 200 -6.46 8.39 -30.75
C ASP A 200 -5.22 9.12 -30.20
N ASP A 201 -5.33 9.80 -29.07
CA ASP A 201 -4.20 10.44 -28.40
C ASP A 201 -3.30 9.37 -27.76
N PRO A 202 -2.00 9.29 -28.12
CA PRO A 202 -1.09 8.31 -27.55
C PRO A 202 -0.97 8.43 -26.02
N GLU A 203 -1.16 9.62 -25.46
CA GLU A 203 -1.08 9.88 -24.02
C GLU A 203 -2.41 9.63 -23.29
N ASN A 204 -3.43 9.09 -23.97
CA ASN A 204 -4.69 8.68 -23.34
C ASN A 204 -4.50 7.55 -22.30
N TRP A 205 -5.41 7.50 -21.33
CA TRP A 205 -5.44 6.50 -20.27
C TRP A 205 -6.83 5.90 -20.12
N HIS A 206 -6.87 4.58 -19.99
CA HIS A 206 -8.05 3.89 -19.50
C HIS A 206 -7.89 3.62 -18.01
N VAL A 207 -8.81 4.16 -17.21
CA VAL A 207 -8.74 4.10 -15.75
C VAL A 207 -10.03 3.50 -15.19
N GLN A 208 -9.88 2.57 -14.24
CA GLN A 208 -10.98 1.99 -13.49
C GLN A 208 -10.76 2.16 -11.98
N VAL A 209 -11.80 2.59 -11.25
CA VAL A 209 -11.77 2.72 -9.79
C VAL A 209 -12.27 1.43 -9.14
N PHE A 210 -11.52 0.95 -8.14
CA PHE A 210 -11.81 -0.24 -7.36
C PHE A 210 -11.91 0.09 -5.87
N ARG A 211 -12.65 -0.73 -5.12
CA ARG A 211 -12.84 -0.55 -3.68
C ARG A 211 -12.84 -1.86 -2.90
N SER A 212 -12.53 -1.72 -1.61
CA SER A 212 -12.93 -2.64 -0.55
C SER A 212 -13.92 -1.88 0.33
N ILE A 213 -15.21 -2.18 0.26
CA ILE A 213 -16.22 -1.49 1.07
C ILE A 213 -17.51 -2.31 1.17
N ASP A 214 -18.28 -2.14 2.24
CA ASP A 214 -19.56 -2.82 2.41
C ASP A 214 -20.74 -1.88 2.66
N SER A 215 -21.96 -2.43 2.64
CA SER A 215 -23.21 -1.69 2.90
C SER A 215 -23.32 -1.09 4.32
N GLY A 216 -22.41 -1.46 5.22
CA GLY A 216 -22.22 -0.84 6.53
C GLY A 216 -21.56 0.54 6.45
N SER A 217 -20.81 0.82 5.39
CA SER A 217 -20.01 2.06 5.25
C SER A 217 -20.48 3.02 4.16
N LEU A 218 -21.52 2.67 3.41
CA LEU A 218 -22.08 3.54 2.37
C LEU A 218 -23.61 3.45 2.25
N LYS A 219 -24.21 4.39 1.52
CA LYS A 219 -25.58 4.30 1.01
C LYS A 219 -25.56 4.12 -0.51
N GLY A 220 -26.49 3.32 -1.04
CA GLY A 220 -26.71 3.15 -2.48
C GLY A 220 -26.39 1.77 -3.06
N PHE A 221 -25.91 0.81 -2.25
CA PHE A 221 -25.89 -0.59 -2.69
C PHE A 221 -27.30 -1.16 -2.83
N PRO A 222 -27.55 -2.01 -3.84
CA PRO A 222 -28.82 -2.69 -4.00
C PRO A 222 -29.10 -3.58 -2.79
N SER A 223 -30.38 -3.67 -2.42
CA SER A 223 -30.83 -4.55 -1.34
C SER A 223 -31.09 -5.98 -1.80
N ASP A 224 -31.40 -6.16 -3.08
CA ASP A 224 -31.62 -7.46 -3.72
C ASP A 224 -30.29 -8.13 -4.08
N SER A 225 -30.19 -9.43 -3.82
CA SER A 225 -28.94 -10.18 -4.04
C SER A 225 -28.64 -10.41 -5.53
N LYS A 226 -29.66 -10.53 -6.38
CA LYS A 226 -29.46 -10.70 -7.83
C LYS A 226 -28.99 -9.39 -8.45
N GLU A 227 -29.54 -8.26 -8.03
CA GLU A 227 -29.05 -6.93 -8.43
C GLU A 227 -27.61 -6.69 -7.96
N ALA A 228 -27.29 -7.06 -6.72
CA ALA A 228 -25.93 -6.97 -6.20
C ALA A 228 -24.94 -7.82 -7.02
N SER A 229 -25.30 -9.07 -7.35
CA SER A 229 -24.46 -9.94 -8.18
C SER A 229 -24.25 -9.41 -9.60
N LYS A 230 -25.24 -8.76 -10.21
CA LYS A 230 -25.09 -8.10 -11.52
C LYS A 230 -24.04 -6.98 -11.49
N LEU A 231 -23.82 -6.37 -10.34
CA LEU A 231 -22.79 -5.35 -10.11
C LEU A 231 -21.46 -5.96 -9.60
N ASN A 232 -21.30 -7.28 -9.67
CA ASN A 232 -20.15 -8.02 -9.13
C ASN A 232 -19.94 -7.84 -7.62
N LEU A 233 -20.99 -7.51 -6.87
CA LEU A 233 -20.96 -7.42 -5.41
C LEU A 233 -21.23 -8.78 -4.78
N VAL A 234 -20.53 -9.06 -3.68
CA VAL A 234 -20.69 -10.30 -2.91
C VAL A 234 -21.72 -10.10 -1.81
N CYS A 235 -22.73 -10.97 -1.75
CA CYS A 235 -23.69 -11.01 -0.65
C CYS A 235 -23.30 -12.08 0.38
N ARG A 236 -23.05 -11.69 1.63
CA ARG A 236 -22.79 -12.62 2.76
C ARG A 236 -23.57 -12.23 3.99
N LYS A 237 -24.41 -13.13 4.51
CA LYS A 237 -25.12 -13.00 5.81
C LYS A 237 -25.69 -11.57 6.03
N ASN A 238 -26.43 -11.07 5.03
CA ASN A 238 -27.05 -9.73 4.97
C ASN A 238 -26.13 -8.51 4.75
N LEU A 239 -24.85 -8.74 4.43
CA LEU A 239 -23.90 -7.71 4.02
C LEU A 239 -23.69 -7.76 2.51
N VAL A 240 -23.71 -6.60 1.85
CA VAL A 240 -23.31 -6.45 0.44
C VAL A 240 -21.91 -5.88 0.45
N ILE A 241 -20.97 -6.57 -0.20
CA ILE A 241 -19.54 -6.33 -0.12
C ILE A 241 -19.01 -6.09 -1.53
N ASP A 242 -18.32 -4.97 -1.71
CA ASP A 242 -17.44 -4.69 -2.84
C ASP A 242 -16.02 -5.12 -2.45
N LYS A 243 -15.47 -6.08 -3.20
CA LYS A 243 -14.10 -6.57 -3.08
C LYS A 243 -13.37 -6.45 -4.42
N SER A 244 -13.71 -5.41 -5.18
CA SER A 244 -13.19 -5.20 -6.52
C SER A 244 -11.68 -4.95 -6.54
N ILE A 245 -11.07 -4.42 -5.46
CA ILE A 245 -9.60 -4.33 -5.35
C ILE A 245 -8.96 -5.71 -5.40
N HIS A 246 -9.39 -6.64 -4.53
CA HIS A 246 -8.89 -8.01 -4.53
C HIS A 246 -9.06 -8.67 -5.91
N THR A 247 -10.22 -8.46 -6.53
CA THR A 247 -10.50 -9.00 -7.87
C THR A 247 -9.59 -8.41 -8.95
N ALA A 248 -9.31 -7.10 -8.88
CA ALA A 248 -8.43 -6.40 -9.82
C ALA A 248 -6.99 -6.90 -9.71
N TYR A 249 -6.45 -7.04 -8.49
CA TYR A 249 -5.13 -7.63 -8.27
C TYR A 249 -5.04 -9.05 -8.85
N VAL A 250 -6.01 -9.94 -8.53
CA VAL A 250 -6.02 -11.31 -9.06
C VAL A 250 -6.06 -11.33 -10.59
N ARG A 251 -6.88 -10.47 -11.21
CA ARG A 251 -6.94 -10.39 -12.68
C ARG A 251 -5.63 -9.89 -13.28
N ALA A 252 -5.03 -8.85 -12.71
CA ALA A 252 -3.76 -8.32 -13.18
C ALA A 252 -2.63 -9.36 -13.09
N ILE A 253 -2.55 -10.09 -11.97
CA ILE A 253 -1.57 -11.18 -11.80
C ILE A 253 -1.80 -12.30 -12.81
N ARG A 254 -3.04 -12.73 -13.00
CA ARG A 254 -3.37 -13.79 -13.96
C ARG A 254 -3.08 -13.39 -15.41
N SER A 255 -3.25 -12.11 -15.75
CA SER A 255 -2.95 -11.59 -17.08
C SER A 255 -1.46 -11.36 -17.32
N ALA A 256 -0.64 -11.23 -16.28
CA ALA A 256 0.79 -10.95 -16.39
C ALA A 256 1.53 -11.98 -17.24
N GLN A 257 2.40 -11.48 -18.13
CA GLN A 257 3.17 -12.26 -19.08
C GLN A 257 4.68 -12.20 -18.88
N HIS A 258 5.21 -11.08 -18.38
CA HIS A 258 6.63 -10.77 -18.36
C HIS A 258 7.16 -10.60 -16.93
N PHE A 259 6.62 -9.66 -16.16
CA PHE A 259 7.04 -9.43 -14.78
C PHE A 259 5.98 -8.69 -13.97
N ILE A 260 6.13 -8.76 -12.64
CA ILE A 260 5.34 -8.00 -11.68
C ILE A 260 6.26 -7.29 -10.70
N TYR A 261 6.05 -5.99 -10.49
CA TYR A 261 6.73 -5.19 -9.48
C TYR A 261 5.71 -4.68 -8.46
N ILE A 262 5.90 -4.99 -7.18
CA ILE A 262 5.00 -4.65 -6.08
C ILE A 262 5.76 -3.84 -5.06
N GLU A 263 5.14 -2.74 -4.60
CA GLU A 263 5.56 -2.07 -3.37
C GLU A 263 4.36 -2.04 -2.42
N ASN A 264 4.50 -2.65 -1.24
CA ASN A 264 3.41 -2.76 -0.30
C ASN A 264 3.85 -2.71 1.16
N GLN A 265 3.09 -1.99 2.00
CA GLN A 265 3.33 -1.96 3.46
C GLN A 265 3.20 -3.32 4.14
N TYR A 266 2.33 -4.20 3.63
CA TYR A 266 2.16 -5.55 4.14
C TYR A 266 2.14 -6.54 3.00
N PHE A 267 2.69 -7.73 3.25
CA PHE A 267 2.61 -8.84 2.31
C PHE A 267 2.32 -10.14 3.06
N LEU A 268 1.04 -10.41 3.28
CA LEU A 268 0.58 -11.63 3.93
C LEU A 268 -0.80 -12.07 3.41
N GLY A 269 -1.00 -13.38 3.30
CA GLY A 269 -2.25 -13.91 2.77
C GLY A 269 -2.14 -15.35 2.29
N SER A 270 -3.27 -15.85 1.78
CA SER A 270 -3.43 -17.23 1.34
C SER A 270 -3.13 -18.23 2.45
N SER A 271 -3.58 -17.94 3.69
CA SER A 271 -3.19 -18.71 4.87
C SER A 271 -3.51 -20.19 4.79
N TYR A 272 -4.58 -20.55 4.08
CA TYR A 272 -4.95 -21.95 3.86
C TYR A 272 -3.88 -22.79 3.16
N ALA A 273 -2.86 -22.16 2.56
CA ALA A 273 -1.72 -22.81 1.92
C ALA A 273 -0.40 -22.64 2.69
N TRP A 274 -0.39 -21.96 3.85
CA TRP A 274 0.82 -21.81 4.66
C TRP A 274 1.37 -23.18 5.12
N PRO A 275 2.70 -23.30 5.32
CA PRO A 275 3.30 -24.55 5.81
C PRO A 275 2.84 -24.90 7.24
N SER A 276 2.46 -23.89 8.02
CA SER A 276 1.81 -24.06 9.32
C SER A 276 0.72 -22.99 9.51
N TYR A 277 -0.09 -23.11 10.57
CA TYR A 277 -1.05 -22.07 10.95
C TYR A 277 -2.15 -21.79 9.88
N VAL A 278 -2.59 -22.84 9.18
CA VAL A 278 -3.44 -22.72 7.97
C VAL A 278 -4.84 -22.11 8.17
N ASN A 279 -5.34 -22.09 9.41
CA ASN A 279 -6.71 -21.69 9.74
C ASN A 279 -6.82 -20.24 10.27
N SER A 280 -5.81 -19.39 10.06
CA SER A 280 -5.85 -17.99 10.54
C SER A 280 -6.98 -17.19 9.88
N GLY A 281 -7.28 -17.45 8.61
CA GLY A 281 -8.37 -16.78 7.88
C GLY A 281 -7.93 -15.55 7.08
N ALA A 282 -6.64 -15.50 6.72
CA ALA A 282 -6.12 -14.57 5.72
C ALA A 282 -6.34 -15.13 4.30
N ASP A 283 -7.61 -15.24 3.91
CA ASP A 283 -8.05 -15.93 2.69
C ASP A 283 -7.79 -15.18 1.37
N ASN A 284 -7.17 -13.99 1.41
CA ASN A 284 -6.86 -13.25 0.18
C ASN A 284 -5.93 -14.06 -0.72
N LEU A 285 -6.18 -13.98 -2.03
CA LEU A 285 -5.52 -14.83 -3.03
C LEU A 285 -4.21 -14.28 -3.58
N ILE A 286 -3.74 -13.12 -3.13
CA ILE A 286 -2.67 -12.42 -3.84
C ILE A 286 -1.35 -13.20 -3.80
N PRO A 287 -0.87 -13.70 -2.64
CA PRO A 287 0.35 -14.48 -2.60
C PRO A 287 0.28 -15.79 -3.39
N ILE A 288 -0.83 -16.55 -3.28
CA ILE A 288 -0.95 -17.81 -4.01
C ILE A 288 -1.01 -17.62 -5.54
N GLU A 289 -1.70 -16.57 -6.01
CA GLU A 289 -1.81 -16.30 -7.46
C GLU A 289 -0.45 -15.93 -8.06
N LEU A 290 0.39 -15.19 -7.32
CA LEU A 290 1.76 -14.88 -7.72
C LEU A 290 2.61 -16.16 -7.81
N ALA A 291 2.59 -17.01 -6.77
CA ALA A 291 3.37 -18.25 -6.76
C ALA A 291 2.92 -19.21 -7.88
N LEU A 292 1.61 -19.37 -8.08
CA LEU A 292 1.07 -20.19 -9.15
C LEU A 292 1.35 -19.60 -10.54
N LYS A 293 1.35 -18.28 -10.70
CA LYS A 293 1.75 -17.62 -11.95
C LYS A 293 3.21 -17.95 -12.27
N ILE A 294 4.13 -17.80 -11.32
CA ILE A 294 5.54 -18.18 -11.50
C ILE A 294 5.66 -19.66 -11.86
N ALA A 295 5.05 -20.56 -11.08
CA ALA A 295 5.09 -21.99 -11.36
C ALA A 295 4.55 -22.32 -12.77
N SER A 296 3.47 -21.65 -13.20
CA SER A 296 2.94 -21.83 -14.55
C SER A 296 3.91 -21.40 -15.66
N LYS A 297 4.69 -20.33 -15.43
CA LYS A 297 5.70 -19.84 -16.36
C LYS A 297 6.92 -20.76 -16.41
N ILE A 298 7.37 -21.25 -15.25
CA ILE A 298 8.42 -22.28 -15.14
C ILE A 298 8.02 -23.52 -15.95
N ARG A 299 6.81 -24.04 -15.74
CA ARG A 299 6.29 -25.21 -16.46
C ARG A 299 6.22 -25.00 -17.97
N ALA A 300 5.94 -23.78 -18.41
CA ALA A 300 5.90 -23.41 -19.81
C ALA A 300 7.29 -23.17 -20.44
N GLY A 301 8.36 -23.18 -19.63
CA GLY A 301 9.70 -22.77 -20.08
C GLY A 301 9.78 -21.27 -20.40
N GLU A 302 8.84 -20.48 -19.90
CA GLU A 302 8.76 -19.05 -20.13
C GLU A 302 9.42 -18.28 -18.99
N ARG A 303 10.21 -17.26 -19.33
CA ARG A 303 10.84 -16.42 -18.33
C ARG A 303 9.81 -15.49 -17.69
N PHE A 304 9.88 -15.35 -16.36
CA PHE A 304 9.01 -14.47 -15.59
C PHE A 304 9.72 -14.04 -14.30
N ALA A 305 9.45 -12.84 -13.81
CA ALA A 305 10.03 -12.34 -12.56
C ALA A 305 9.00 -11.58 -11.72
N VAL A 306 9.09 -11.71 -10.40
CA VAL A 306 8.30 -10.96 -9.42
C VAL A 306 9.24 -10.30 -8.43
N TYR A 307 9.04 -9.01 -8.24
CA TYR A 307 9.80 -8.16 -7.33
C TYR A 307 8.85 -7.56 -6.31
N VAL A 308 9.13 -7.74 -5.02
CA VAL A 308 8.29 -7.28 -3.92
C VAL A 308 9.13 -6.42 -2.98
N VAL A 309 8.78 -5.15 -2.84
CA VAL A 309 9.38 -4.21 -1.89
C VAL A 309 8.40 -4.00 -0.73
N ILE A 310 8.85 -4.33 0.47
CA ILE A 310 8.08 -4.26 1.71
C ILE A 310 8.90 -3.50 2.76
N PRO A 311 8.30 -2.93 3.83
CA PRO A 311 9.09 -2.31 4.87
C PRO A 311 9.95 -3.36 5.57
N MET A 312 11.09 -2.95 6.14
CA MET A 312 11.96 -3.88 6.88
C MET A 312 11.20 -4.53 8.04
N TRP A 313 10.36 -3.75 8.72
CA TRP A 313 9.31 -4.22 9.62
C TRP A 313 8.09 -3.29 9.53
N PRO A 314 6.88 -3.77 9.86
CA PRO A 314 5.70 -2.91 10.03
C PRO A 314 5.93 -1.80 11.07
N GLU A 315 5.46 -0.60 10.79
CA GLU A 315 5.63 0.56 11.69
C GLU A 315 5.21 0.29 13.14
N GLY A 316 6.03 0.77 14.06
CA GLY A 316 5.96 0.49 15.50
C GLY A 316 7.26 -0.10 16.01
N VAL A 317 7.26 -0.55 17.27
CA VAL A 317 8.43 -1.16 17.90
C VAL A 317 8.60 -2.61 17.39
N PRO A 318 9.74 -2.98 16.77
CA PRO A 318 9.95 -4.31 16.17
C PRO A 318 9.75 -5.49 17.13
N THR A 319 10.05 -5.29 18.42
CA THR A 319 9.90 -6.31 19.47
C THR A 319 8.46 -6.44 20.00
N ALA A 320 7.56 -5.54 19.62
CA ALA A 320 6.17 -5.59 20.07
C ALA A 320 5.45 -6.83 19.49
N ALA A 321 4.53 -7.39 20.29
CA ALA A 321 3.78 -8.59 19.91
C ALA A 321 3.05 -8.44 18.56
N SER A 322 2.43 -7.29 18.30
CA SER A 322 1.73 -7.04 17.03
C SER A 322 2.66 -7.07 15.83
N VAL A 323 3.87 -6.50 15.94
CA VAL A 323 4.85 -6.48 14.86
C VAL A 323 5.43 -7.87 14.63
N GLN A 324 5.76 -8.58 15.71
CA GLN A 324 6.28 -9.95 15.65
C GLN A 324 5.27 -10.94 15.04
N GLU A 325 3.98 -10.79 15.32
CA GLU A 325 2.94 -11.64 14.73
C GLU A 325 2.75 -11.37 13.23
N ILE A 326 2.77 -10.11 12.82
CA ILE A 326 2.67 -9.74 11.39
C ILE A 326 3.88 -10.29 10.62
N LEU A 327 5.09 -10.16 11.17
CA LEU A 327 6.31 -10.72 10.58
C LEU A 327 6.25 -12.24 10.48
N PHE A 328 5.65 -12.91 11.47
CA PHE A 328 5.42 -14.35 11.42
C PHE A 328 4.49 -14.74 10.27
N PHE A 329 3.36 -14.04 10.10
CA PHE A 329 2.44 -14.29 8.97
C PHE A 329 3.06 -13.98 7.60
N GLN A 330 3.90 -12.94 7.52
CA GLN A 330 4.68 -12.65 6.33
C GLN A 330 5.66 -13.78 6.02
N ALA A 331 6.39 -14.28 7.02
CA ALA A 331 7.30 -15.42 6.86
C ALA A 331 6.55 -16.68 6.38
N GLN A 332 5.41 -17.04 6.98
CA GLN A 332 4.59 -18.17 6.52
C GLN A 332 4.13 -17.99 5.05
N THR A 333 3.80 -16.76 4.66
CA THR A 333 3.40 -16.42 3.29
C THR A 333 4.58 -16.57 2.31
N MET A 334 5.76 -16.04 2.67
CA MET A 334 6.97 -16.15 1.85
C MET A 334 7.39 -17.61 1.66
N GLU A 335 7.42 -18.40 2.73
CA GLU A 335 7.79 -19.82 2.68
C GLU A 335 6.84 -20.62 1.78
N MET A 336 5.52 -20.40 1.90
CA MET A 336 4.55 -21.01 0.98
C MET A 336 4.88 -20.70 -0.48
N MET A 337 5.14 -19.43 -0.81
CA MET A 337 5.41 -19.04 -2.19
C MET A 337 6.70 -19.68 -2.72
N TYR A 338 7.79 -19.59 -1.96
CA TYR A 338 9.07 -20.17 -2.35
C TYR A 338 9.01 -21.68 -2.47
N LYS A 339 8.30 -22.37 -1.57
CA LYS A 339 8.10 -23.81 -1.65
C LYS A 339 7.40 -24.23 -2.94
N ILE A 340 6.33 -23.53 -3.34
CA ILE A 340 5.63 -23.82 -4.60
C ILE A 340 6.56 -23.66 -5.81
N ILE A 341 7.42 -22.62 -5.80
CA ILE A 341 8.37 -22.37 -6.87
C ILE A 341 9.46 -23.44 -6.91
N ALA A 342 10.04 -23.77 -5.75
CA ALA A 342 11.07 -24.80 -5.62
C ALA A 342 10.56 -26.18 -6.03
N ASP A 343 9.34 -26.55 -5.60
CA ASP A 343 8.69 -27.81 -5.98
C ASP A 343 8.47 -27.87 -7.50
N GLU A 344 8.13 -26.75 -8.17
CA GLU A 344 7.99 -26.70 -9.63
C GLU A 344 9.34 -26.81 -10.36
N LEU A 345 10.39 -26.09 -9.91
CA LEU A 345 11.74 -26.21 -10.48
C LEU A 345 12.23 -27.67 -10.42
N LYS A 346 12.02 -28.32 -9.26
CA LYS A 346 12.34 -29.73 -9.07
C LYS A 346 11.51 -30.65 -9.97
N ALA A 347 10.21 -30.39 -10.11
CA ALA A 347 9.33 -31.17 -10.98
C ALA A 347 9.75 -31.09 -12.46
N MET A 348 10.29 -29.95 -12.89
CA MET A 348 10.81 -29.73 -14.24
C MET A 348 12.29 -30.11 -14.43
N ASP A 349 12.92 -30.71 -13.41
CA ASP A 349 14.34 -31.08 -13.39
C ASP A 349 15.31 -29.91 -13.70
N ILE A 350 14.92 -28.69 -13.31
CA ILE A 350 15.74 -27.49 -13.47
C ILE A 350 16.63 -27.35 -12.23
N LYS A 351 17.95 -27.55 -12.40
CA LYS A 351 18.94 -27.53 -11.30
C LYS A 351 19.78 -26.26 -11.23
N ASP A 352 19.87 -25.51 -12.33
CA ASP A 352 20.76 -24.35 -12.44
C ASP A 352 20.09 -23.02 -12.06
N LEU A 353 18.82 -23.06 -11.64
CA LEU A 353 18.03 -21.89 -11.25
C LEU A 353 17.55 -22.01 -9.80
N HIS A 354 17.58 -20.89 -9.10
CA HIS A 354 17.14 -20.75 -7.72
C HIS A 354 15.73 -20.15 -7.66
N PRO A 355 14.90 -20.38 -6.62
CA PRO A 355 13.61 -19.69 -6.49
C PRO A 355 13.70 -18.15 -6.53
N GLN A 356 14.80 -17.58 -6.05
CA GLN A 356 15.07 -16.13 -6.14
C GLN A 356 15.48 -15.65 -7.55
N ASP A 357 15.73 -16.56 -8.50
CA ASP A 357 15.74 -16.15 -9.90
C ASP A 357 14.32 -15.80 -10.37
N TYR A 358 13.24 -16.08 -9.63
CA TYR A 358 11.86 -15.77 -10.05
C TYR A 358 11.08 -14.88 -9.08
N LEU A 359 11.26 -15.02 -7.78
CA LEU A 359 10.55 -14.26 -6.75
C LEU A 359 11.55 -13.60 -5.81
N ASN A 360 11.48 -12.28 -5.68
CA ASN A 360 12.43 -11.50 -4.90
C ASN A 360 11.72 -10.58 -3.92
N PHE A 361 12.16 -10.62 -2.66
CA PHE A 361 11.71 -9.72 -1.60
C PHE A 361 12.83 -8.78 -1.19
N PHE A 362 12.49 -7.50 -1.12
CA PHE A 362 13.39 -6.41 -0.75
C PHE A 362 12.74 -5.55 0.33
N CYS A 363 13.58 -4.78 1.02
CA CYS A 363 13.15 -3.63 1.80
C CYS A 363 13.99 -2.41 1.47
N LEU A 364 13.63 -1.25 2.00
CA LEU A 364 14.38 -0.02 1.79
C LEU A 364 15.10 0.41 3.06
N GLY A 365 16.29 0.97 2.92
CA GLY A 365 17.05 1.56 4.01
C GLY A 365 17.97 2.66 3.54
N ASN A 366 18.33 3.52 4.48
CA ASN A 366 19.30 4.57 4.25
C ASN A 366 20.42 4.52 5.28
N ARG A 367 21.57 5.08 4.91
CA ARG A 367 22.72 5.26 5.80
C ARG A 367 23.42 6.56 5.44
N GLU A 368 23.54 7.47 6.40
CA GLU A 368 24.06 8.81 6.15
C GLU A 368 25.44 9.04 6.78
N GLU A 369 26.40 9.51 5.99
CA GLU A 369 27.67 9.97 6.54
C GLU A 369 27.46 11.13 7.55
N PRO A 370 28.28 11.23 8.60
CA PRO A 370 28.27 12.38 9.48
C PRO A 370 28.59 13.66 8.69
N THR A 371 27.82 14.73 8.90
CA THR A 371 28.23 16.05 8.40
C THR A 371 29.49 16.50 9.15
N SER A 372 30.45 17.09 8.45
CA SER A 372 31.75 17.56 8.99
C SER A 372 31.67 18.55 10.16
N ASN A 373 30.48 19.10 10.47
CA ASN A 373 30.22 19.99 11.61
C ASN A 373 29.41 19.35 12.76
N GLY A 374 29.04 18.06 12.65
CA GLY A 374 28.30 17.35 13.70
C GLY A 374 29.27 16.78 14.74
N SER A 375 29.13 17.17 16.01
CA SER A 375 29.99 16.73 17.09
C SER A 375 30.05 15.21 17.20
N LEU A 376 31.27 14.65 17.21
CA LEU A 376 31.62 13.25 17.53
C LEU A 376 31.28 12.85 18.99
N GLU A 377 30.28 13.49 19.62
CA GLU A 377 29.92 13.26 21.02
C GLU A 377 29.24 11.90 21.24
N SER A 378 28.76 11.22 20.18
CA SER A 378 28.11 9.91 20.29
C SER A 378 29.08 8.73 20.51
N GLU A 379 30.38 8.87 20.24
CA GLU A 379 31.33 7.76 20.40
C GLU A 379 31.66 7.43 21.87
N LYS A 380 31.35 8.34 22.81
CA LYS A 380 31.60 8.14 24.26
C LYS A 380 30.34 7.77 25.06
N SER A 381 29.19 7.61 24.41
CA SER A 381 27.94 7.24 25.05
C SER A 381 27.93 5.74 25.41
N SER A 382 27.64 5.40 26.67
CA SER A 382 27.37 4.02 27.11
C SER A 382 25.91 3.58 26.88
N ASP A 383 25.08 4.45 26.29
CA ASP A 383 23.68 4.14 26.00
C ASP A 383 23.59 3.07 24.90
N LYS A 384 22.93 1.96 25.23
CA LYS A 384 22.65 0.83 24.32
C LYS A 384 21.20 0.79 23.87
N SER A 385 20.45 1.88 24.03
CA SER A 385 19.10 2.01 23.51
C SER A 385 19.08 1.86 21.98
N ALA A 386 17.96 1.39 21.44
CA ALA A 386 17.78 1.22 20.00
C ALA A 386 18.00 2.54 19.22
N ALA A 387 17.57 3.66 19.79
CA ALA A 387 17.78 4.98 19.21
C ALA A 387 19.27 5.37 19.20
N ALA A 388 20.00 5.12 20.30
CA ALA A 388 21.44 5.39 20.36
C ALA A 388 22.24 4.53 19.38
N LEU A 389 21.87 3.25 19.21
CA LEU A 389 22.52 2.36 18.25
C LEU A 389 22.24 2.80 16.80
N ALA A 390 20.99 3.12 16.45
CA ALA A 390 20.62 3.61 15.12
C ALA A 390 21.34 4.93 14.79
N THR A 391 21.47 5.84 15.76
CA THR A 391 22.27 7.07 15.62
C THR A 391 23.76 6.78 15.47
N LYS A 392 24.32 5.88 16.29
CA LYS A 392 25.73 5.47 16.23
C LYS A 392 26.11 4.90 14.87
N TYR A 393 25.31 3.97 14.35
CA TYR A 393 25.59 3.33 13.06
C TYR A 393 25.03 4.10 11.86
N ARG A 394 24.35 5.23 12.12
CA ARG A 394 23.86 6.20 11.14
C ARG A 394 22.90 5.60 10.10
N ARG A 395 22.12 4.60 10.50
CA ARG A 395 21.27 3.81 9.60
C ARG A 395 19.86 3.67 10.14
N PHE A 396 18.90 3.57 9.23
CA PHE A 396 17.53 3.19 9.53
C PHE A 396 16.80 2.71 8.29
N MET A 397 15.69 1.99 8.46
CA MET A 397 14.85 1.66 7.32
C MET A 397 14.20 2.92 6.73
N ILE A 398 13.99 2.90 5.42
CA ILE A 398 13.03 3.78 4.76
C ILE A 398 11.70 3.04 4.80
N TYR A 399 10.68 3.64 5.39
CA TYR A 399 9.42 2.95 5.59
C TYR A 399 8.61 2.92 4.29
N VAL A 400 8.43 1.71 3.77
CA VAL A 400 7.60 1.46 2.59
C VAL A 400 6.14 1.47 3.03
N HIS A 401 5.49 2.62 2.87
CA HIS A 401 4.05 2.77 3.05
C HIS A 401 3.28 2.64 1.72
N ALA A 402 3.96 2.46 0.59
CA ALA A 402 3.36 2.21 -0.71
C ALA A 402 2.26 1.12 -0.69
N LYS A 403 1.31 1.22 -1.63
CA LYS A 403 0.34 0.17 -1.98
C LYS A 403 0.11 0.13 -3.49
N GLY A 404 1.11 -0.35 -4.22
CA GLY A 404 1.11 -0.37 -5.67
C GLY A 404 1.56 -1.69 -6.27
N MET A 405 1.14 -1.94 -7.51
CA MET A 405 1.60 -3.04 -8.35
C MET A 405 1.67 -2.59 -9.80
N ILE A 406 2.81 -2.83 -10.44
CA ILE A 406 3.06 -2.63 -11.87
C ILE A 406 3.16 -4.00 -12.52
N VAL A 407 2.49 -4.17 -13.66
CA VAL A 407 2.48 -5.41 -14.43
C VAL A 407 2.95 -5.11 -15.85
N ASP A 408 4.00 -5.81 -16.26
CA ASP A 408 4.53 -5.83 -17.63
C ASP A 408 4.87 -4.44 -18.23
N ASP A 409 5.14 -3.44 -17.37
CA ASP A 409 5.30 -2.01 -17.73
C ASP A 409 4.10 -1.40 -18.49
N GLU A 410 2.95 -2.08 -18.52
CA GLU A 410 1.74 -1.62 -19.25
C GLU A 410 0.62 -1.17 -18.31
N TYR A 411 0.48 -1.84 -17.17
CA TYR A 411 -0.65 -1.66 -16.27
C TYR A 411 -0.17 -1.38 -14.85
N VAL A 412 -0.84 -0.46 -14.16
CA VAL A 412 -0.56 -0.10 -12.76
C VAL A 412 -1.83 -0.17 -11.93
N ILE A 413 -1.73 -0.72 -10.72
CA ILE A 413 -2.71 -0.55 -9.64
C ILE A 413 -2.07 0.28 -8.54
N LEU A 414 -2.78 1.29 -8.06
CA LEU A 414 -2.33 2.17 -6.97
C LEU A 414 -3.51 2.56 -6.09
N GLY A 415 -3.34 2.53 -4.77
CA GLY A 415 -4.41 2.92 -3.85
C GLY A 415 -4.00 2.90 -2.39
N SER A 416 -4.97 2.61 -1.52
CA SER A 416 -4.77 2.53 -0.07
C SER A 416 -4.67 1.09 0.47
N ALA A 417 -4.98 0.10 -0.37
CA ALA A 417 -5.14 -1.29 0.06
C ALA A 417 -3.82 -2.05 0.18
N ASN A 418 -3.53 -2.50 1.40
CA ASN A 418 -2.39 -3.37 1.66
C ASN A 418 -2.63 -4.81 1.15
N ILE A 419 -1.57 -5.58 0.91
CA ILE A 419 -1.68 -7.02 0.64
C ILE A 419 -1.78 -7.75 1.98
N ASN A 420 -2.97 -7.64 2.57
CA ASN A 420 -3.37 -8.33 3.78
C ASN A 420 -4.90 -8.55 3.77
N GLN A 421 -5.40 -9.34 4.72
CA GLN A 421 -6.82 -9.63 4.80
C GLN A 421 -7.63 -8.40 5.23
N ARG A 422 -7.08 -7.55 6.10
CA ARG A 422 -7.69 -6.27 6.53
C ARG A 422 -8.12 -5.39 5.35
N SER A 423 -7.27 -5.23 4.34
CA SER A 423 -7.56 -4.39 3.19
C SER A 423 -8.32 -5.13 2.07
N LEU A 424 -8.05 -6.43 1.85
CA LEU A 424 -8.57 -7.16 0.68
C LEU A 424 -9.89 -7.91 0.91
N ALA A 425 -10.36 -8.05 2.15
CA ALA A 425 -11.60 -8.75 2.45
C ALA A 425 -12.87 -8.03 1.97
N GLY A 426 -12.82 -6.71 1.72
CA GLY A 426 -13.97 -5.87 1.38
C GLY A 426 -14.85 -5.48 2.57
N SER A 427 -14.97 -6.34 3.59
CA SER A 427 -15.82 -6.13 4.76
C SER A 427 -15.07 -5.75 6.05
N ARG A 428 -13.75 -5.55 5.98
CA ARG A 428 -12.90 -5.16 7.11
C ARG A 428 -12.66 -3.64 7.02
N ASP A 429 -11.44 -3.21 6.69
CA ASP A 429 -11.15 -1.81 6.43
C ASP A 429 -11.76 -1.38 5.09
N THR A 430 -12.12 -0.09 4.98
CA THR A 430 -12.56 0.44 3.69
C THR A 430 -11.36 0.99 2.92
N GLU A 431 -11.19 0.57 1.67
CA GLU A 431 -10.07 0.95 0.81
C GLU A 431 -10.56 1.47 -0.55
N ILE A 432 -9.68 2.18 -1.25
CA ILE A 432 -9.89 2.64 -2.63
C ILE A 432 -8.59 2.48 -3.42
N ALA A 433 -8.71 2.11 -4.69
CA ALA A 433 -7.59 2.04 -5.62
C ALA A 433 -8.07 2.43 -7.02
N MET A 434 -7.13 2.78 -7.88
CA MET A 434 -7.32 2.79 -9.33
C MET A 434 -6.46 1.72 -9.97
N GLY A 435 -6.90 1.23 -11.12
CA GLY A 435 -6.04 0.55 -12.06
C GLY A 435 -6.10 1.25 -13.41
N ALA A 436 -4.95 1.34 -14.08
CA ALA A 436 -4.82 2.14 -15.29
C ALA A 436 -3.79 1.56 -16.26
N TYR A 437 -4.03 1.77 -17.55
CA TYR A 437 -3.06 1.55 -18.62
C TYR A 437 -3.23 2.59 -19.73
N GLN A 438 -2.21 2.74 -20.56
CA GLN A 438 -2.28 3.54 -21.78
C GLN A 438 -2.52 2.61 -22.98
N PRO A 439 -3.65 2.71 -23.70
CA PRO A 439 -4.00 1.76 -24.76
C PRO A 439 -3.00 1.74 -25.94
N HIS A 440 -2.33 2.87 -26.19
CA HIS A 440 -1.28 3.00 -27.20
C HIS A 440 0.09 2.51 -26.74
N TYR A 441 0.23 2.10 -25.48
CA TYR A 441 1.43 1.50 -24.90
C TYR A 441 1.05 0.19 -24.18
N ALA A 442 0.41 -0.71 -24.92
CA ALA A 442 0.11 -2.07 -24.47
C ALA A 442 0.83 -3.10 -25.35
N TRP A 443 1.19 -4.25 -24.78
CA TRP A 443 1.87 -5.32 -25.52
C TRP A 443 1.06 -5.78 -26.72
N SER A 444 -0.27 -5.88 -26.55
CA SER A 444 -1.22 -6.29 -27.59
C SER A 444 -1.27 -5.35 -28.80
N THR A 445 -0.99 -4.06 -28.61
CA THR A 445 -1.05 -3.04 -29.66
C THR A 445 0.29 -2.90 -30.39
N LYS A 446 1.41 -2.96 -29.65
CA LYS A 446 2.74 -2.61 -30.18
C LYS A 446 3.62 -3.80 -30.55
N ASN A 447 3.32 -5.02 -30.09
CA ASN A 447 4.18 -6.20 -30.24
C ASN A 447 5.66 -5.96 -29.82
N ARG A 448 5.87 -4.98 -28.93
CA ARG A 448 7.17 -4.64 -28.32
C ARG A 448 6.92 -4.07 -26.92
N HIS A 449 7.98 -4.00 -26.13
CA HIS A 449 7.94 -3.48 -24.76
C HIS A 449 7.22 -2.11 -24.69
N PRO A 450 6.16 -1.99 -23.86
CA PRO A 450 5.51 -0.74 -23.54
C PRO A 450 6.46 0.28 -22.93
N HIS A 451 6.82 1.32 -23.68
CA HIS A 451 7.57 2.47 -23.16
C HIS A 451 6.65 3.68 -22.97
N GLY A 452 5.59 3.49 -22.18
CA GLY A 452 4.68 4.56 -21.77
C GLY A 452 5.09 5.18 -20.44
N GLN A 453 4.17 5.92 -19.84
CA GLN A 453 4.32 6.50 -18.50
C GLN A 453 4.43 5.45 -17.40
N VAL A 454 3.81 4.27 -17.54
CA VAL A 454 3.95 3.17 -16.56
C VAL A 454 5.41 2.68 -16.50
N TYR A 455 6.03 2.44 -17.66
CA TYR A 455 7.46 2.17 -17.79
C TYR A 455 8.32 3.29 -17.20
N GLY A 456 8.01 4.55 -17.52
CA GLY A 456 8.73 5.71 -17.01
C GLY A 456 8.67 5.79 -15.48
N TYR A 457 7.49 5.55 -14.91
CA TYR A 457 7.26 5.53 -13.47
C TYR A 457 8.05 4.42 -12.77
N ARG A 458 7.97 3.18 -13.30
CA ARG A 458 8.75 2.04 -12.79
C ARG A 458 10.26 2.32 -12.86
N THR A 459 10.74 2.87 -13.97
CA THR A 459 12.15 3.23 -14.15
C THR A 459 12.59 4.31 -13.16
N SER A 460 11.72 5.29 -12.87
CA SER A 460 11.98 6.33 -11.85
C SER A 460 12.10 5.73 -10.45
N LEU A 461 11.18 4.84 -10.06
CA LEU A 461 11.25 4.12 -8.78
C LEU A 461 12.53 3.30 -8.68
N TRP A 462 12.92 2.60 -9.75
CA TRP A 462 14.16 1.84 -9.76
C TRP A 462 15.40 2.74 -9.71
N ALA A 463 15.38 3.90 -10.36
CA ALA A 463 16.48 4.86 -10.27
C ALA A 463 16.66 5.41 -8.85
N GLU A 464 15.56 5.65 -8.13
CA GLU A 464 15.55 5.98 -6.71
C GLU A 464 16.11 4.83 -5.87
N HIS A 465 15.53 3.63 -5.97
CA HIS A 465 15.88 2.51 -5.10
C HIS A 465 17.26 1.94 -5.39
N LEU A 466 17.72 1.95 -6.63
CA LEU A 466 19.03 1.40 -7.02
C LEU A 466 20.10 2.49 -7.11
N GLY A 467 19.72 3.77 -7.05
CA GLY A 467 20.65 4.90 -7.16
C GLY A 467 21.34 5.02 -8.52
N MET A 468 20.79 4.40 -9.57
CA MET A 468 21.36 4.39 -10.92
C MET A 468 20.34 4.01 -11.99
N VAL A 469 20.68 4.31 -13.24
CA VAL A 469 19.97 3.83 -14.43
C VAL A 469 20.92 2.91 -15.20
N ASP A 470 20.44 1.73 -15.58
CA ASP A 470 21.23 0.71 -16.28
C ASP A 470 20.38 0.07 -17.38
N ASP A 471 21.02 -0.33 -18.49
CA ASP A 471 20.35 -0.97 -19.63
C ASP A 471 19.70 -2.29 -19.27
N ARG A 472 20.24 -3.01 -18.27
CA ARG A 472 19.67 -4.27 -17.77
C ARG A 472 18.27 -4.07 -17.19
N PHE A 473 18.00 -2.91 -16.59
CA PHE A 473 16.69 -2.58 -16.02
C PHE A 473 15.62 -2.31 -17.08
N LYS A 474 15.98 -2.26 -18.37
CA LYS A 474 15.01 -2.16 -19.47
C LYS A 474 14.23 -3.46 -19.67
N ASP A 475 14.79 -4.61 -19.29
CA ASP A 475 14.11 -5.91 -19.33
C ASP A 475 14.08 -6.56 -17.94
N PRO A 476 13.10 -6.21 -17.10
CA PRO A 476 12.91 -6.79 -15.76
C PRO A 476 12.57 -8.29 -15.79
N THR A 477 12.29 -8.87 -16.94
CA THR A 477 12.02 -10.31 -17.04
C THR A 477 13.33 -11.09 -17.15
N SER A 478 14.38 -10.49 -17.73
CA SER A 478 15.66 -11.17 -17.95
C SER A 478 16.31 -11.68 -16.66
N LEU A 479 17.00 -12.81 -16.78
CA LEU A 479 17.76 -13.38 -15.66
C LEU A 479 18.92 -12.46 -15.23
N ASP A 480 19.54 -11.78 -16.20
CA ASP A 480 20.61 -10.81 -15.96
C ASP A 480 20.11 -9.62 -15.11
N CYS A 481 18.95 -9.05 -15.46
CA CYS A 481 18.34 -8.00 -14.65
C CYS A 481 18.03 -8.47 -13.22
N VAL A 482 17.39 -9.64 -13.06
CA VAL A 482 17.06 -10.18 -11.73
C VAL A 482 18.32 -10.37 -10.89
N ARG A 483 19.36 -11.01 -11.43
CA ARG A 483 20.61 -11.27 -10.71
C ARG A 483 21.35 -10.00 -10.38
N PHE A 484 21.36 -9.01 -11.28
CA PHE A 484 22.02 -7.73 -11.02
C PHE A 484 21.31 -6.91 -9.93
N VAL A 485 19.97 -6.86 -9.94
CA VAL A 485 19.17 -6.23 -8.87
C VAL A 485 19.43 -6.94 -7.53
N ASN A 486 19.44 -8.28 -7.52
CA ASN A 486 19.74 -9.05 -6.32
C ASN A 486 21.16 -8.81 -5.79
N GLN A 487 22.14 -8.70 -6.69
CA GLN A 487 23.51 -8.39 -6.33
C GLN A 487 23.60 -7.02 -5.62
N ILE A 488 23.02 -5.97 -6.20
CA ILE A 488 23.00 -4.63 -5.58
C ILE A 488 22.34 -4.70 -4.20
N ALA A 489 21.20 -5.38 -4.09
CA ALA A 489 20.44 -5.49 -2.85
C ALA A 489 21.20 -6.26 -1.74
N GLU A 490 21.93 -7.33 -2.10
CA GLU A 490 22.78 -8.10 -1.19
C GLU A 490 24.00 -7.28 -0.73
N GLU A 491 24.70 -6.62 -1.67
CA GLU A 491 25.82 -5.74 -1.33
C GLU A 491 25.38 -4.58 -0.42
N ASN A 492 24.21 -3.99 -0.70
CA ASN A 492 23.65 -2.95 0.14
C ASN A 492 23.26 -3.47 1.51
N TRP A 493 22.70 -4.67 1.64
CA TRP A 493 22.42 -5.25 2.96
C TRP A 493 23.71 -5.41 3.77
N GLN A 494 24.79 -5.92 3.15
CA GLN A 494 26.09 -6.04 3.81
C GLN A 494 26.63 -4.68 4.26
N ARG A 495 26.56 -3.65 3.40
CA ARG A 495 26.96 -2.27 3.73
C ARG A 495 26.07 -1.65 4.81
N PHE A 496 24.77 -1.95 4.79
CA PHE A 496 23.80 -1.48 5.78
C PHE A 496 24.12 -2.07 7.14
N THR A 497 24.41 -3.38 7.23
CA THR A 497 24.69 -4.08 8.49
C THR A 497 26.12 -3.92 9.03
N ALA A 498 27.07 -3.44 8.22
CA ALA A 498 28.47 -3.25 8.62
C ALA A 498 28.63 -2.30 9.82
N GLU A 499 29.56 -2.61 10.73
CA GLU A 499 29.88 -1.74 11.87
C GLU A 499 30.46 -0.40 11.41
N GLU A 500 31.42 -0.44 10.49
CA GLU A 500 31.99 0.76 9.86
C GLU A 500 31.01 1.41 8.89
N MET A 501 31.07 2.74 8.79
CA MET A 501 30.27 3.51 7.85
C MET A 501 30.61 3.14 6.41
N ARG A 502 29.61 2.69 5.64
CA ARG A 502 29.72 2.37 4.22
C ARG A 502 28.53 2.94 3.46
N THR A 503 28.81 3.66 2.39
CA THR A 503 27.80 4.31 1.55
C THR A 503 27.04 3.26 0.73
N LEU A 504 25.71 3.37 0.74
CA LEU A 504 24.82 2.49 -0.02
C LEU A 504 24.78 2.89 -1.50
N GLN A 505 24.54 1.92 -2.37
CA GLN A 505 24.18 2.13 -3.76
C GLN A 505 22.64 2.25 -3.86
N GLY A 506 22.11 3.47 -3.72
CA GLY A 506 20.67 3.67 -3.57
C GLY A 506 20.15 3.20 -2.21
N HIS A 507 18.95 2.62 -2.20
CA HIS A 507 18.18 2.30 -1.00
C HIS A 507 17.70 0.85 -0.92
N LEU A 508 17.74 0.11 -2.03
CA LEU A 508 17.22 -1.26 -2.10
C LEU A 508 18.13 -2.21 -1.31
N LEU A 509 17.53 -2.86 -0.31
CA LEU A 509 18.16 -3.88 0.51
C LEU A 509 17.50 -5.22 0.24
N LYS A 510 18.28 -6.30 0.21
CA LYS A 510 17.72 -7.64 0.26
C LYS A 510 16.88 -7.78 1.53
N TYR A 511 15.67 -8.33 1.44
CA TYR A 511 14.92 -8.64 2.64
C TYR A 511 15.69 -9.71 3.44
N PRO A 512 15.94 -9.53 4.75
CA PRO A 512 17.03 -10.20 5.44
C PRO A 512 16.73 -11.64 5.88
N VAL A 513 16.36 -12.47 4.90
CA VAL A 513 16.12 -13.91 5.04
C VAL A 513 16.98 -14.66 4.03
N LYS A 514 17.37 -15.87 4.38
CA LYS A 514 17.94 -16.84 3.47
C LYS A 514 16.81 -17.72 2.92
N VAL A 515 16.80 -17.92 1.62
CA VAL A 515 15.92 -18.88 0.94
C VAL A 515 16.81 -20.04 0.51
N GLU A 516 16.46 -21.26 0.91
CA GLU A 516 17.17 -22.47 0.50
C GLU A 516 16.59 -23.00 -0.82
N ASP A 517 17.30 -23.94 -1.47
CA ASP A 517 16.90 -24.52 -2.76
C ASP A 517 15.53 -25.24 -2.72
N ASP A 518 15.10 -25.71 -1.53
CA ASP A 518 13.80 -26.36 -1.32
C ASP A 518 12.66 -25.37 -1.01
N GLY A 519 12.96 -24.06 -1.03
CA GLY A 519 12.03 -22.97 -0.77
C GLY A 519 11.82 -22.67 0.71
N LYS A 520 12.52 -23.36 1.63
CA LYS A 520 12.49 -23.04 3.05
C LYS A 520 13.13 -21.67 3.30
N ILE A 521 12.52 -20.89 4.18
CA ILE A 521 13.10 -19.63 4.65
C ILE A 521 13.74 -19.81 6.03
N VAL A 522 14.94 -19.25 6.20
CA VAL A 522 15.64 -19.23 7.48
C VAL A 522 16.27 -17.85 7.69
N SER A 523 16.64 -17.54 8.94
CA SER A 523 17.39 -16.32 9.23
C SER A 523 18.75 -16.33 8.53
N LEU A 524 19.24 -15.16 8.14
CA LEU A 524 20.65 -15.04 7.71
C LEU A 524 21.57 -15.41 8.89
N PRO A 525 22.76 -16.00 8.62
CA PRO A 525 23.72 -16.34 9.68
C PRO A 525 24.03 -15.14 10.58
N ASP A 526 24.00 -15.36 11.90
CA ASP A 526 24.25 -14.34 12.93
C ASP A 526 23.31 -13.11 12.90
N GLN A 527 22.21 -13.19 12.15
CA GLN A 527 21.25 -12.09 11.97
C GLN A 527 19.82 -12.59 12.25
N GLU A 528 19.56 -13.04 13.48
CA GLU A 528 18.20 -13.46 13.87
C GLU A 528 17.25 -12.27 14.09
N CYS A 529 17.79 -11.09 14.42
CA CYS A 529 17.04 -9.89 14.74
C CYS A 529 17.44 -8.72 13.83
N PHE A 530 16.56 -7.72 13.70
CA PHE A 530 16.88 -6.51 12.96
C PHE A 530 18.04 -5.73 13.62
N PRO A 531 18.93 -5.13 12.80
CA PRO A 531 20.05 -4.36 13.32
C PRO A 531 19.57 -3.20 14.19
N ASP A 532 20.26 -2.99 15.32
CA ASP A 532 20.08 -1.88 16.27
C ASP A 532 18.80 -1.89 17.09
N VAL A 533 17.68 -2.34 16.51
CA VAL A 533 16.33 -2.24 17.09
C VAL A 533 15.82 -3.56 17.67
N GLY A 534 16.45 -4.69 17.34
CA GLY A 534 16.03 -6.01 17.80
C GLY A 534 14.74 -6.50 17.12
N GLY A 535 14.09 -7.49 17.72
CA GLY A 535 12.90 -8.15 17.16
C GLY A 535 13.28 -9.17 16.10
N LYS A 536 12.66 -10.36 16.14
CA LYS A 536 13.01 -11.45 15.23
C LYS A 536 12.55 -11.11 13.82
N ILE A 537 13.41 -11.34 12.83
CA ILE A 537 13.12 -11.05 11.41
C ILE A 537 12.00 -11.93 10.88
N LEU A 538 12.00 -13.22 11.26
CA LEU A 538 10.95 -14.18 10.93
C LEU A 538 9.71 -14.05 11.83
N GLY A 539 9.71 -13.08 12.75
CA GLY A 539 8.64 -12.87 13.71
C GLY A 539 8.46 -14.01 14.71
N ALA A 540 7.34 -13.98 15.43
CA ALA A 540 6.90 -15.03 16.33
C ALA A 540 5.36 -15.01 16.46
N PRO A 541 4.71 -16.17 16.61
CA PRO A 541 3.29 -16.21 16.95
C PRO A 541 3.07 -15.60 18.35
N THR A 542 1.93 -14.95 18.55
CA THR A 542 1.60 -14.32 19.83
C THR A 542 0.24 -14.75 20.35
N SER A 543 -0.20 -14.16 21.46
CA SER A 543 -1.54 -14.37 22.03
C SER A 543 -2.56 -13.35 21.51
N LEU A 544 -2.17 -12.47 20.58
CA LEU A 544 -3.08 -11.51 19.96
C LEU A 544 -4.08 -12.27 19.07
N PRO A 545 -5.34 -11.82 19.01
CA PRO A 545 -6.29 -12.36 18.04
C PRO A 545 -5.85 -12.02 16.61
N ASP A 546 -5.65 -13.04 15.76
CA ASP A 546 -5.26 -12.90 14.35
C ASP A 546 -6.04 -11.83 13.59
N SER A 547 -7.33 -11.64 13.91
CA SER A 547 -8.18 -10.61 13.30
C SER A 547 -7.65 -9.18 13.43
N LEU A 548 -6.71 -8.93 14.35
CA LEU A 548 -6.04 -7.64 14.55
C LEU A 548 -4.85 -7.44 13.59
N THR A 549 -4.14 -8.51 13.28
CA THR A 549 -2.81 -8.53 12.65
C THR A 549 -2.83 -9.11 11.22
N MET A 550 -3.96 -9.68 10.79
CA MET A 550 -4.20 -10.16 9.41
C MET A 550 -4.83 -9.15 8.47
#